data_AF-A0A4Y9FWK3-F1
#
_entry.id   AF-A0A4Y9FWK3-F1
#
_cell.length_a   1.000
_cell.length_b   1.000
_cell.length_c   1.000
_cell.angle_alpha   90.00
_cell.angle_beta   90.00
_cell.angle_gamma   90.00
#
_symmetry.space_group_name_H-M   'P 1'
#
loop_
_entity.id
_entity.type
_entity.pdbx_description
1 polymer ?
#
loop_
_entity_poly.entity_id
_entity_poly.type
_entity_poly.pdbx_seq_one_letter_code
_entity_poly.pdbx_strand_id
1 'polypeptide(L)'
;MRYTSQTPRTVVPSGITDPVERARAELSAALAAIEHKANLPARASEKLEAGAVKARAFADREPGLALAAAVGVAVAVGAAIWGVARLIAR
;
A
#
# COMPACT_ATOMS: atom_id res chain seq x y z
N MET A 1 -5.16 -4.34 34.94
CA MET A 1 -4.07 -3.43 34.49
C MET A 1 -3.40 -4.08 33.28
N ARG A 2 -3.63 -3.59 32.06
CA ARG A 2 -2.93 -4.11 30.87
C ARG A 2 -1.54 -3.49 30.85
N TYR A 3 -0.48 -4.26 31.06
CA TYR A 3 0.89 -3.82 30.85
C TYR A 3 1.06 -3.57 29.34
N THR A 4 0.94 -2.30 28.91
CA THR A 4 1.34 -1.92 27.56
C THR A 4 2.86 -1.93 27.57
N SER A 5 3.48 -3.01 27.08
CA SER A 5 4.91 -3.00 26.80
C SER A 5 5.20 -1.82 25.86
N GLN A 6 6.05 -0.90 26.31
CA GLN A 6 6.34 0.39 25.66
C GLN A 6 7.18 0.23 24.37
N THR A 7 7.42 -1.02 23.93
CA THR A 7 8.32 -1.37 22.84
C THR A 7 7.54 -1.63 21.55
N PRO A 8 7.93 -1.03 20.41
CA PRO A 8 7.27 -1.28 19.13
C PRO A 8 7.24 -2.77 18.77
N ARG A 9 6.13 -3.25 18.19
CA ARG A 9 5.95 -4.65 17.76
C ARG A 9 6.94 -5.12 16.69
N THR A 10 7.68 -4.19 16.08
CA THR A 10 8.73 -4.44 15.10
C THR A 10 10.08 -4.75 15.75
N VAL A 11 10.18 -4.75 17.08
CA VAL A 11 11.42 -4.97 17.83
C VAL A 11 11.31 -6.27 18.61
N VAL A 12 12.41 -7.04 18.61
CA VAL A 12 12.52 -8.27 19.39
C VAL A 12 12.69 -7.91 20.88
N PRO A 13 11.86 -8.46 21.79
CA PRO A 13 12.00 -8.21 23.22
C PRO A 13 13.38 -8.66 23.74
N SER A 14 14.06 -7.80 24.47
CA SER A 14 15.32 -8.12 25.15
C SER A 14 15.06 -9.06 26.34
N GLY A 15 15.96 -10.03 26.54
CA GLY A 15 15.89 -10.96 27.69
C GLY A 15 15.33 -12.35 27.39
N ILE A 16 15.04 -12.67 26.12
CA ILE A 16 14.70 -14.05 25.71
C ILE A 16 16.00 -14.87 25.63
N THR A 17 16.15 -15.82 26.55
CA THR A 17 17.33 -16.70 26.63
C THR A 17 17.13 -18.03 25.91
N ASP A 18 15.89 -18.47 25.74
CA ASP A 18 15.56 -19.66 24.97
C ASP A 18 15.70 -19.39 23.46
N PRO A 19 16.53 -20.15 22.73
CA PRO A 19 16.75 -19.92 21.31
C PRO A 19 15.48 -20.07 20.46
N VAL A 20 14.56 -20.97 20.83
CA VAL A 20 13.34 -21.20 20.05
C VAL A 20 12.36 -20.03 20.20
N GLU A 21 12.09 -19.60 21.43
CA GLU A 21 11.25 -18.43 21.68
C GLU A 21 11.85 -17.16 21.07
N ARG A 22 13.18 -17.03 21.04
CA ARG A 22 13.85 -15.89 20.40
C ARG A 22 13.63 -15.89 18.88
N ALA A 23 13.77 -17.03 18.22
CA ALA A 23 13.54 -17.14 16.78
C ALA A 23 12.08 -16.82 16.40
N ARG A 24 11.11 -17.24 17.23
CA ARG A 24 9.69 -16.89 17.05
C ARG A 24 9.45 -15.38 17.20
N ALA A 25 10.10 -14.74 18.18
CA ALA A 25 10.02 -13.30 18.38
C ALA A 25 10.66 -12.51 17.24
N GLU A 26 11.80 -12.96 16.72
CA GLU A 26 12.48 -12.39 15.53
C GLU A 26 11.58 -12.46 14.28
N LEU A 27 10.97 -13.62 14.00
CA LEU A 27 10.05 -13.77 12.86
C LEU A 27 8.81 -12.87 13.00
N SER A 28 8.23 -12.80 14.19
CA SER A 28 7.05 -11.96 14.44
C SER A 28 7.37 -10.47 14.31
N ALA A 29 8.54 -10.04 14.81
CA ALA A 29 9.02 -8.68 14.68
C ALA A 29 9.33 -8.31 13.23
N ALA A 30 9.97 -9.22 12.48
CA ALA A 30 10.23 -9.06 11.05
C ALA A 30 8.93 -8.96 10.24
N LEU A 31 7.94 -9.80 10.53
CA LEU A 31 6.64 -9.75 9.87
C LEU A 31 5.90 -8.45 10.19
N ALA A 32 5.88 -8.01 11.45
CA ALA A 32 5.31 -6.72 11.83
C ALA A 32 6.03 -5.54 11.16
N ALA A 33 7.34 -5.64 10.96
CA ALA A 33 8.11 -4.64 10.23
C ALA A 33 7.77 -4.63 8.74
N ILE A 34 7.59 -5.81 8.13
CA ILE A 34 7.10 -5.95 6.76
C ILE A 34 5.70 -5.38 6.65
N GLU A 35 4.77 -5.70 7.55
CA GLU A 35 3.41 -5.17 7.55
C GLU A 35 3.41 -3.64 7.69
N HIS A 36 4.24 -3.09 8.57
CA HIS A 36 4.38 -1.64 8.73
C HIS A 36 4.95 -0.96 7.48
N LYS A 37 5.96 -1.56 6.84
CA LYS A 37 6.60 -1.03 5.62
C LYS A 37 5.74 -1.25 4.37
N ALA A 38 5.05 -2.38 4.34
CA ALA A 38 4.04 -2.76 3.38
C ALA A 38 2.67 -2.18 3.74
N ASN A 39 2.59 -1.13 4.58
CA ASN A 39 1.38 -0.33 4.71
C ASN A 39 1.10 0.52 3.45
N LEU A 40 1.75 0.20 2.32
CA LEU A 40 1.50 0.80 1.02
C LEU A 40 0.04 0.58 0.58
N PRO A 41 -0.57 -0.62 0.68
CA PRO A 41 -2.00 -0.84 0.49
C PRO A 41 -2.90 0.13 1.27
N ALA A 42 -2.74 0.30 2.58
CA ALA A 42 -3.60 1.21 3.34
C ALA A 42 -3.34 2.68 2.98
N ARG A 43 -2.07 3.07 2.79
CA ARG A 43 -1.71 4.41 2.31
C ARG A 43 -2.22 4.67 0.89
N ALA A 44 -2.30 3.63 0.06
CA ALA A 44 -2.85 3.71 -1.28
C ALA A 44 -4.38 3.82 -1.19
N SER A 45 -5.06 3.05 -0.35
CA SER A 45 -6.52 3.16 -0.18
C SER A 45 -6.93 4.53 0.31
N GLU A 46 -6.26 5.09 1.32
CA GLU A 46 -6.53 6.46 1.80
C GLU A 46 -6.34 7.51 0.68
N LYS A 47 -5.25 7.40 -0.09
CA LYS A 47 -4.99 8.30 -1.22
C LYS A 47 -6.00 8.12 -2.36
N LEU A 48 -6.45 6.89 -2.61
CA LEU A 48 -7.45 6.58 -3.61
C LEU A 48 -8.82 7.11 -3.19
N GLU A 49 -9.22 6.93 -1.93
CA GLU A 49 -10.46 7.48 -1.39
C GLU A 49 -10.47 9.02 -1.47
N ALA A 50 -9.40 9.67 -1.01
CA ALA A 50 -9.25 11.12 -1.11
C ALA A 50 -9.25 11.59 -2.57
N GLY A 51 -8.63 10.83 -3.47
CA GLY A 51 -8.64 11.07 -4.91
C GLY A 51 -10.03 10.91 -5.53
N ALA A 52 -10.77 9.88 -5.13
CA ALA A 52 -12.12 9.60 -5.61
C ALA A 52 -13.10 10.71 -5.24
N VAL A 53 -13.04 11.21 -4.00
CA VAL A 53 -13.87 12.35 -3.57
C VAL A 53 -13.59 13.59 -4.42
N LYS A 54 -12.31 13.89 -4.69
CA LYS A 54 -11.92 15.02 -5.55
C LYS A 54 -12.34 14.83 -7.00
N ALA A 55 -12.16 13.62 -7.55
CA ALA A 55 -12.54 13.30 -8.92
C ALA A 55 -14.06 13.36 -9.12
N ARG A 56 -14.85 12.92 -8.14
CA ARG A 56 -16.31 13.06 -8.14
C ARG A 56 -16.72 14.53 -8.16
N ALA A 57 -16.18 15.34 -7.24
CA ALA A 57 -16.47 16.78 -7.21
C ALA A 57 -16.04 17.52 -8.49
N PHE A 58 -14.97 17.07 -9.16
CA PHE A 58 -14.57 17.59 -10.47
C PHE A 58 -15.54 17.19 -11.57
N ALA A 59 -15.95 15.93 -11.62
CA ALA A 59 -16.91 15.43 -12.61
C ALA A 59 -18.29 16.09 -12.49
N ASP A 60 -18.73 16.40 -11.27
CA ASP A 60 -20.00 17.09 -11.03
C ASP A 60 -19.96 18.55 -11.52
N ARG A 61 -18.78 19.19 -11.54
CA ARG A 61 -18.59 20.57 -12.01
C ARG A 61 -18.37 20.66 -13.52
N GLU A 62 -17.57 19.75 -14.06
CA GLU A 62 -17.01 19.80 -15.42
C GLU A 62 -17.11 18.41 -16.08
N PRO A 63 -18.32 17.92 -16.42
CA PRO A 63 -18.52 16.53 -16.83
C PRO A 63 -17.80 16.18 -18.13
N GLY A 64 -17.73 17.12 -19.08
CA GLY A 64 -17.04 16.92 -20.36
C GLY A 64 -15.52 16.75 -20.20
N LEU A 65 -14.88 17.59 -19.38
CA LEU A 65 -13.44 17.49 -19.09
C LEU A 65 -13.14 16.25 -18.26
N ALA A 66 -14.00 15.89 -17.31
CA ALA A 66 -13.85 14.66 -16.54
C ALA A 66 -13.90 13.40 -17.41
N LEU A 67 -14.81 13.35 -18.39
CA LEU A 67 -14.88 12.26 -19.35
C LEU A 67 -13.61 12.20 -20.21
N ALA A 68 -13.17 13.34 -20.76
CA ALA A 68 -11.94 13.39 -21.55
C ALA A 68 -10.71 12.92 -20.76
N ALA A 69 -10.59 13.35 -19.50
CA ALA A 69 -9.51 12.92 -18.61
C ALA A 69 -9.58 11.41 -18.33
N ALA A 70 -10.76 10.87 -18.04
CA ALA A 70 -10.94 9.44 -17.79
C ALA A 70 -10.54 8.58 -19.00
N VAL A 71 -10.98 8.97 -20.20
CA VAL A 71 -10.60 8.31 -21.45
C VAL A 71 -9.08 8.40 -21.67
N GLY A 72 -8.49 9.58 -21.45
CA GLY A 72 -7.04 9.77 -21.57
C GLY A 72 -6.24 8.85 -20.65
N VAL A 73 -6.65 8.73 -19.39
CA VAL A 73 -6.01 7.81 -18.42
C VAL A 73 -6.16 6.36 -18.88
N ALA A 74 -7.35 5.94 -19.31
CA ALA A 74 -7.59 4.58 -19.78
C ALA A 74 -6.69 4.22 -20.98
N VAL A 75 -6.59 5.12 -21.97
CA VAL A 75 -5.73 4.94 -23.14
C VAL A 75 -4.26 4.88 -22.73
N ALA A 76 -3.80 5.76 -21.83
CA ALA A 76 -2.42 5.76 -21.36
C ALA A 76 -2.05 4.45 -20.65
N VAL A 77 -2.91 3.95 -19.77
CA VAL A 77 -2.70 2.68 -19.06
C VAL A 77 -2.70 1.50 -20.03
N GLY A 78 -3.69 1.45 -20.94
CA GLY A 78 -3.77 0.41 -21.97
C GLY A 78 -2.53 0.38 -22.86
N ALA A 79 -2.07 1.55 -23.32
CA ALA A 79 -0.87 1.69 -24.13
C ALA A 79 0.40 1.27 -23.38
N ALA A 80 0.50 1.61 -22.09
CA ALA A 80 1.63 1.19 -21.25
C ALA A 80 1.69 -0.34 -21.12
N ILE A 81 0.56 -0.98 -20.79
CA ILE A 81 0.47 -2.45 -20.67
C ILE A 81 0.78 -3.11 -22.01
N TRP A 82 0.16 -2.63 -23.10
CA TRP A 82 0.42 -3.14 -24.44
C TRP A 82 1.90 -3.00 -24.82
N GLY A 83 2.53 -1.85 -24.52
CA GLY A 83 3.94 -1.62 -24.78
C GLY A 83 4.84 -2.60 -24.04
N VAL A 84 4.59 -2.85 -22.76
CA VAL A 84 5.33 -3.85 -21.97
C VAL A 84 5.12 -5.25 -22.52
N ALA A 85 3.88 -5.66 -22.76
CA ALA A 85 3.58 -6.98 -23.35
C ALA A 85 4.26 -7.15 -24.71
N ARG A 86 4.27 -6.09 -25.53
CA ARG A 86 4.91 -6.08 -26.84
C ARG A 86 6.43 -6.21 -26.76
N LEU A 87 7.06 -5.60 -25.75
CA LEU A 87 8.50 -5.71 -25.49
C LEU A 87 8.89 -7.13 -25.05
N ILE A 88 8.07 -7.76 -24.19
CA ILE A 88 8.31 -9.13 -23.71
C ILE A 88 8.08 -10.16 -24.84
N ALA A 89 7.14 -9.90 -25.74
CA ALA A 89 6.83 -10.79 -26.87
C ALA A 89 7.77 -10.62 -28.08
N ARG A 90 8.92 -9.93 -27.94
CA ARG A 90 10.00 -9.87 -28.95
C ARG A 90 11.19 -10.68 -28.47
#